data_AF-A0AAN9EZK2-F1
#
_entry.id   AF-A0AAN9EZK2-F1
#
_cell.length_a   1.000
_cell.length_b   1.000
_cell.length_c   1.000
_cell.angle_alpha   90.00
_cell.angle_beta   90.00
_cell.angle_gamma   90.00
#
_symmetry.space_group_name_H-M   'P 1'
#
loop_
_entity.id
_entity.type
_entity.pdbx_description
1 polymer ?
#
loop_
_entity_poly.entity_id
_entity_poly.type
_entity_poly.pdbx_seq_one_letter_code
_entity_poly.pdbx_strand_id
1 'polypeptide(L)'
;MNYNIKRHYECTTTLGMTVCSFDLDRWIQGFQNFWKSSSDDDDGRLDGVQPMDEDNAHSRMVKMLTCVSVDSLCKLVKEQNSVPALTCLINAYRAACHNDSDGTHKSETFSKILMFMLHEADAIFRKLLGISSSSLKKEAVLELKNSKKWLSLRLLIKSYLRSTLFLLNQVTDTEILTFSICRLRASIIFLAPFPSLLHKASQVLDMCKPYALVARLAETNISVHLWATGDQSLSSHSFLIIRDIASVFSSSCFDSCFVKTYKAFTSHSQFVERRLFEHIHFLRNSFVELCGLDVQKSSNKALICILHLAKILQKGWQTKKKELVKKICSWQYINCIDLWVAFISTNIPDYDLQPLLYMIVQIINGVALLFPGPRYLPLRLRCIQWLNCLSASSGVFIPVTSLVLDVLEYKITKDGGKPGKVLEPLSTIKLPKHWLKSRDFPDECISSAIELLSEHFAQWRYHISFPELATAPLIHLKKLYEITSIESFKRVIKRFIDQVEMNVDFVRKKRDDVPFSPKDHQSAETFLQAEKHNGSTPFSQYYKSIMSKAASRKTISNGKSSGKTGRKKMQHRNGMVGVTATEILKN
;
A
#
# COMPACT_ATOMS: atom_id res chain seq x y z
N MET A 1 53.75 10.60 30.86
CA MET A 1 52.47 11.35 30.84
C MET A 1 52.17 11.71 29.39
N ASN A 2 50.93 11.49 28.93
CA ASN A 2 50.42 11.62 27.56
C ASN A 2 50.77 10.49 26.57
N TYR A 3 49.93 9.45 26.55
CA TYR A 3 49.76 8.56 25.39
C TYR A 3 48.42 8.88 24.72
N ASN A 4 48.53 9.34 23.47
CA ASN A 4 47.45 9.80 22.62
C ASN A 4 47.03 8.63 21.70
N ILE A 5 45.99 7.89 22.09
CA ILE A 5 45.51 6.73 21.31
C ILE A 5 44.58 7.23 20.20
N LYS A 6 45.15 7.33 18.98
CA LYS A 6 44.42 7.38 17.71
C LYS A 6 43.49 6.18 17.62
N ARG A 7 42.18 6.42 17.46
CA ARG A 7 41.21 5.39 17.07
C ARG A 7 41.44 5.04 15.60
N HIS A 8 42.18 3.96 15.34
CA HIS A 8 42.06 3.20 14.10
C HIS A 8 40.83 2.29 14.23
N TYR A 9 39.75 2.64 13.55
CA TYR A 9 38.73 1.69 13.12
C TYR A 9 38.82 1.64 11.59
N GLU A 10 39.82 0.94 11.09
CA GLU A 10 39.83 0.45 9.71
C GLU A 10 38.95 -0.80 9.67
N CYS A 11 37.68 -0.61 9.30
CA CYS A 11 36.91 -1.67 8.68
C CYS A 11 36.62 -1.19 7.25
N THR A 12 37.62 -1.36 6.39
CA THR A 12 37.54 -1.23 4.94
C THR A 12 36.46 -2.17 4.42
N THR A 13 35.24 -1.65 4.24
CA THR A 13 34.27 -2.26 3.32
C THR A 13 34.58 -1.66 1.95
N THR A 14 35.62 -2.20 1.31
CA THR A 14 36.07 -1.78 -0.01
C THR A 14 34.98 -2.14 -1.02
N LEU A 15 34.52 -1.12 -1.76
CA LEU A 15 33.65 -1.27 -2.93
C LEU A 15 34.24 -2.30 -3.89
N GLY A 16 33.46 -3.30 -4.26
CA GLY A 16 33.87 -4.30 -5.24
C GLY A 16 32.71 -5.17 -5.70
N MET A 17 31.61 -4.56 -6.16
CA MET A 17 30.62 -5.28 -6.96
C MET A 17 30.92 -5.07 -8.43
N THR A 18 31.68 -6.00 -9.01
CA THR A 18 31.73 -6.21 -10.45
C THR A 18 30.41 -6.87 -10.86
N VAL A 19 29.39 -6.05 -11.13
CA VAL A 19 28.14 -6.54 -11.71
C VAL A 19 28.40 -6.82 -13.18
N CYS A 20 28.26 -8.08 -13.58
CA CYS A 20 28.25 -8.48 -14.99
C CYS A 20 27.36 -7.52 -15.78
N SER A 21 27.95 -6.91 -16.81
CA SER A 21 27.34 -5.99 -17.75
C SER A 21 26.25 -6.68 -18.58
N PHE A 22 25.13 -7.03 -17.95
CA PHE A 22 23.84 -6.92 -18.63
C PHE A 22 23.62 -5.43 -18.84
N ASP A 23 23.21 -5.04 -20.04
CA ASP A 23 23.13 -3.67 -20.58
C ASP A 23 22.15 -2.77 -19.78
N LEU A 24 22.49 -2.55 -18.51
CA LEU A 24 21.70 -1.98 -17.43
C LEU A 24 21.40 -0.51 -17.74
N ASP A 25 22.33 0.18 -18.38
CA ASP A 25 22.13 1.57 -18.77
C ASP A 25 21.20 1.70 -19.98
N ARG A 26 21.23 0.77 -20.95
CA ARG A 26 20.28 0.76 -22.07
C ARG A 26 18.86 0.43 -21.61
N TRP A 27 18.73 -0.50 -20.67
CA TRP A 27 17.48 -0.86 -20.03
C TRP A 27 16.94 0.28 -19.14
N ILE A 28 17.82 0.99 -18.42
CA ILE A 28 17.49 2.17 -17.61
C ILE A 28 17.14 3.39 -18.46
N GLN A 29 17.75 3.56 -19.63
CA GLN A 29 17.34 4.58 -20.61
C GLN A 29 15.91 4.28 -21.10
N GLY A 30 15.60 3.02 -21.42
CA GLY A 30 14.25 2.57 -21.77
C GLY A 30 13.23 2.81 -20.66
N PHE A 31 13.61 2.56 -19.40
CA PHE A 31 12.74 2.77 -18.24
C PHE A 31 12.59 4.26 -17.85
N GLN A 32 13.65 5.07 -17.98
CA GLN A 32 13.58 6.52 -17.79
C GLN A 32 12.76 7.18 -18.89
N ASN A 33 12.85 6.69 -20.13
CA ASN A 33 12.00 7.13 -21.23
C ASN A 33 10.55 6.69 -21.03
N PHE A 34 10.31 5.50 -20.48
CA PHE A 34 8.97 5.04 -20.07
C PHE A 34 8.37 5.90 -18.94
N TRP A 35 9.18 6.29 -17.95
CA TRP A 35 8.79 7.20 -16.88
C TRP A 35 8.57 8.64 -17.36
N LYS A 36 9.40 9.13 -18.30
CA LYS A 36 9.27 10.47 -18.91
C LYS A 36 8.09 10.56 -19.88
N SER A 37 7.90 9.59 -20.77
CA SER A 37 6.76 9.61 -21.72
C SER A 37 5.41 9.44 -21.02
N SER A 38 5.40 8.96 -19.77
CA SER A 38 4.18 8.85 -18.96
C SER A 38 3.97 10.07 -18.05
N SER A 39 4.91 11.02 -17.99
CA SER A 39 4.81 12.23 -17.16
C SER A 39 4.37 13.46 -17.95
N ASP A 40 4.23 13.36 -19.28
CA ASP A 40 3.84 14.47 -20.18
C ASP A 40 2.38 14.39 -20.67
N ASP A 41 1.57 13.44 -20.16
CA ASP A 41 0.14 13.31 -20.50
C ASP A 41 -0.77 13.84 -19.38
N ASP A 42 -0.50 15.04 -18.85
CA ASP A 42 -1.48 15.79 -18.06
C ASP A 42 -1.29 17.30 -18.27
N ASP A 43 -1.71 17.77 -19.44
CA ASP A 43 -2.30 19.10 -19.67
C ASP A 43 -2.81 19.18 -21.12
N GLY A 44 -3.92 18.48 -21.37
CA GLY A 44 -4.63 18.52 -22.65
C GLY A 44 -6.11 18.74 -22.40
N ARG A 45 -6.53 19.99 -22.21
CA ARG A 45 -7.92 20.38 -22.41
C ARG A 45 -8.34 19.93 -23.81
N LEU A 46 -9.18 18.91 -23.89
CA LEU A 46 -9.85 18.50 -25.12
C LEU A 46 -10.98 19.48 -25.40
N ASP A 47 -10.62 20.62 -25.98
CA ASP A 47 -11.57 21.51 -26.65
C ASP A 47 -11.42 21.25 -28.16
N GLY A 48 -12.52 20.85 -28.81
CA GLY A 48 -12.56 20.65 -30.25
C GLY A 48 -12.88 19.22 -30.70
N VAL A 49 -14.12 18.79 -30.50
CA VAL A 49 -14.80 17.90 -31.45
C VAL A 49 -16.20 18.43 -31.66
N GLN A 50 -16.43 19.04 -32.84
CA GLN A 50 -17.76 19.35 -33.32
C GLN A 50 -18.57 18.04 -33.46
N PRO A 51 -19.83 17.98 -32.99
CA PRO A 51 -20.69 16.85 -33.26
C PRO A 51 -21.10 16.89 -34.73
N MET A 52 -20.72 15.86 -35.50
CA MET A 52 -21.32 15.62 -36.80
C MET A 52 -22.73 15.06 -36.61
N ASP A 53 -23.67 15.67 -37.33
CA ASP A 53 -25.10 15.42 -37.37
C ASP A 53 -25.46 13.94 -37.62
N GLU A 54 -25.77 13.19 -36.55
CA GLU A 54 -26.63 12.00 -36.59
C GLU A 54 -27.74 12.03 -35.49
N ASP A 55 -27.92 13.18 -34.81
CA ASP A 55 -28.72 13.28 -33.58
C ASP A 55 -30.26 13.28 -33.77
N ASN A 56 -30.76 13.45 -34.99
CA ASN A 56 -32.19 13.75 -35.16
C ASN A 56 -33.12 12.52 -35.16
N ALA A 57 -32.59 11.31 -35.36
CA ALA A 57 -33.41 10.09 -35.38
C ALA A 57 -33.41 9.34 -34.03
N HIS A 58 -32.30 9.38 -33.27
CA HIS A 58 -32.16 8.66 -32.01
C HIS A 58 -32.74 9.41 -30.80
N SER A 59 -32.81 10.74 -30.85
CA SER A 59 -33.48 11.58 -29.85
C SER A 59 -35.00 11.32 -29.73
N ARG A 60 -35.64 10.85 -30.82
CA ARG A 60 -37.10 10.61 -30.83
C ARG A 60 -37.54 9.34 -30.09
N MET A 61 -36.70 8.30 -30.01
CA MET A 61 -37.08 7.04 -29.36
C MET A 61 -37.01 7.11 -27.82
N VAL A 62 -36.17 8.00 -27.29
CA VAL A 62 -36.06 8.26 -25.83
C VAL A 62 -37.20 9.15 -25.33
N LYS A 63 -37.85 9.93 -26.20
CA LYS A 63 -38.90 10.90 -25.86
C LYS A 63 -40.20 10.29 -25.30
N MET A 64 -40.35 8.97 -25.20
CA MET A 64 -41.63 8.35 -24.83
C MET A 64 -41.54 7.04 -24.01
N LEU A 65 -40.60 6.93 -23.07
CA LEU A 65 -40.60 5.84 -22.07
C LEU A 65 -41.18 6.32 -20.74
N THR A 66 -42.38 5.86 -20.39
CA THR A 66 -43.00 6.04 -19.06
C THR A 66 -42.57 4.91 -18.11
N CYS A 67 -42.63 5.12 -16.78
CA CYS A 67 -42.30 4.07 -15.78
C CYS A 67 -43.03 2.74 -16.04
N VAL A 68 -44.30 2.80 -16.43
CA VAL A 68 -45.12 1.61 -16.74
C VAL A 68 -44.59 0.85 -17.96
N SER A 69 -44.13 1.58 -18.98
CA SER A 69 -43.46 0.98 -20.13
C SER A 69 -42.13 0.33 -19.75
N VAL A 70 -41.38 0.93 -18.82
CA VAL A 70 -40.13 0.33 -18.28
C VAL A 70 -40.43 -0.96 -17.50
N ASP A 71 -41.44 -0.99 -16.64
CA ASP A 71 -41.82 -2.20 -15.89
C ASP A 71 -42.24 -3.35 -16.82
N SER A 72 -42.97 -3.04 -17.89
CA SER A 72 -43.34 -4.02 -18.92
C SER A 72 -42.12 -4.59 -19.64
N LEU A 73 -41.14 -3.74 -19.99
CA LEU A 73 -39.89 -4.15 -20.62
C LEU A 73 -39.04 -5.01 -19.66
N CYS A 74 -38.95 -4.63 -18.39
CA CYS A 74 -38.24 -5.39 -17.36
C CYS A 74 -38.81 -6.81 -17.20
N LYS A 75 -40.15 -6.97 -17.19
CA LYS A 75 -40.80 -8.28 -17.14
C LYS A 75 -40.53 -9.11 -18.40
N LEU A 76 -40.68 -8.51 -19.59
CA LEU A 76 -40.42 -9.18 -20.87
C LEU A 76 -38.97 -9.72 -20.97
N VAL A 77 -38.00 -9.01 -20.41
CA VAL A 77 -36.60 -9.46 -20.40
C VAL A 77 -36.36 -10.57 -19.37
N LYS A 78 -36.93 -10.46 -18.15
CA LYS A 78 -36.74 -11.46 -17.08
C LYS A 78 -37.44 -12.79 -17.36
N GLU A 79 -38.70 -12.72 -17.79
CA GLU A 79 -39.58 -13.88 -17.93
C GLU A 79 -39.45 -14.51 -19.32
N GLN A 80 -39.41 -13.69 -20.37
CA GLN A 80 -39.51 -14.16 -21.77
C GLN A 80 -38.17 -14.10 -22.54
N ASN A 81 -37.07 -13.64 -21.91
CA ASN A 81 -35.75 -13.53 -22.54
C ASN A 81 -35.75 -12.72 -23.85
N SER A 82 -36.62 -11.70 -23.95
CA SER A 82 -36.81 -10.92 -25.19
C SER A 82 -35.61 -10.03 -25.52
N VAL A 83 -34.88 -10.36 -26.61
CA VAL A 83 -33.73 -9.58 -27.11
C VAL A 83 -34.12 -8.17 -27.60
N PRO A 84 -35.28 -7.95 -28.27
CA PRO A 84 -35.72 -6.60 -28.62
C PRO A 84 -35.98 -5.72 -27.40
N ALA A 85 -36.63 -6.25 -26.36
CA ALA A 85 -36.88 -5.51 -25.12
C ALA A 85 -35.55 -5.15 -24.41
N LEU A 86 -34.59 -6.08 -24.38
CA LEU A 86 -33.24 -5.83 -23.87
C LEU A 86 -32.51 -4.73 -24.67
N THR A 87 -32.66 -4.72 -25.99
CA THR A 87 -32.08 -3.68 -26.86
C THR A 87 -32.63 -2.30 -26.52
N CYS A 88 -33.95 -2.17 -26.34
CA CYS A 88 -34.57 -0.93 -25.87
C CYS A 88 -34.03 -0.49 -24.50
N LEU A 89 -33.92 -1.41 -23.55
CA LEU A 89 -33.41 -1.10 -22.19
C LEU A 89 -31.94 -0.68 -22.21
N ILE A 90 -31.09 -1.31 -23.01
CA ILE A 90 -29.67 -0.93 -23.15
C ILE A 90 -29.52 0.45 -23.81
N ASN A 91 -30.35 0.76 -24.82
CA ASN A 91 -30.36 2.07 -25.43
C ASN A 91 -30.82 3.16 -24.45
N ALA A 92 -31.85 2.87 -23.64
CA ALA A 92 -32.32 3.75 -22.59
C ALA A 92 -31.28 3.93 -21.48
N TYR A 93 -30.57 2.86 -21.10
CA TYR A 93 -29.45 2.91 -20.15
C TYR A 93 -28.29 3.74 -20.66
N ARG A 94 -27.91 3.57 -21.94
CA ARG A 94 -26.89 4.39 -22.58
C ARG A 94 -27.27 5.88 -22.51
N ALA A 95 -28.50 6.22 -22.87
CA ALA A 95 -28.98 7.60 -22.74
C ALA A 95 -28.93 8.08 -21.28
N ALA A 96 -29.35 7.25 -20.32
CA ALA A 96 -29.31 7.58 -18.89
C ALA A 96 -27.89 7.82 -18.36
N CYS A 97 -26.89 7.07 -18.82
CA CYS A 97 -25.50 7.27 -18.44
C CYS A 97 -24.86 8.51 -19.08
N HIS A 98 -25.32 8.92 -20.27
CA HIS A 98 -24.73 10.01 -21.06
C HIS A 98 -25.43 11.37 -20.93
N ASN A 99 -26.54 11.47 -20.19
CA ASN A 99 -27.23 12.74 -20.01
C ASN A 99 -26.46 13.64 -19.04
N ASP A 100 -25.89 14.72 -19.57
CA ASP A 100 -25.56 15.91 -18.79
C ASP A 100 -26.85 16.53 -18.25
N SER A 101 -26.76 17.20 -17.11
CA SER A 101 -27.85 17.70 -16.25
C SER A 101 -28.90 18.64 -16.87
N ASP A 102 -28.94 18.82 -18.19
CA ASP A 102 -29.86 19.71 -18.89
C ASP A 102 -31.03 18.94 -19.50
N GLY A 103 -32.02 18.60 -18.69
CA GLY A 103 -33.28 18.09 -19.23
C GLY A 103 -34.21 17.50 -18.21
N THR A 104 -35.27 18.24 -17.91
CA THR A 104 -36.45 17.95 -17.09
C THR A 104 -37.23 16.69 -17.53
N HIS A 105 -36.59 15.53 -17.50
CA HIS A 105 -37.21 14.23 -17.71
C HIS A 105 -37.17 13.43 -16.40
N LYS A 106 -38.31 12.83 -16.03
CA LYS A 106 -38.62 12.26 -14.70
C LYS A 106 -37.47 11.43 -14.10
N SER A 107 -36.77 12.01 -13.12
CA SER A 107 -35.64 11.43 -12.37
C SER A 107 -35.88 9.97 -11.92
N GLU A 108 -37.12 9.62 -11.60
CA GLU A 108 -37.49 8.29 -11.14
C GLU A 108 -37.38 7.22 -12.24
N THR A 109 -37.77 7.53 -13.49
CA THR A 109 -37.70 6.57 -14.61
C THR A 109 -36.24 6.25 -14.95
N PHE A 110 -35.36 7.26 -14.95
CA PHE A 110 -33.92 7.07 -15.21
C PHE A 110 -33.25 6.27 -14.10
N SER A 111 -33.54 6.61 -12.85
CA SER A 111 -32.99 5.89 -11.69
C SER A 111 -33.42 4.42 -11.71
N LYS A 112 -34.68 4.14 -12.07
CA LYS A 112 -35.19 2.77 -12.25
C LYS A 112 -34.45 2.01 -13.36
N ILE A 113 -34.24 2.62 -14.53
CA ILE A 113 -33.50 2.00 -15.65
C ILE A 113 -32.05 1.72 -15.25
N LEU A 114 -31.38 2.68 -14.61
CA LEU A 114 -30.00 2.57 -14.17
C LEU A 114 -29.83 1.43 -13.16
N MET A 115 -30.66 1.40 -12.12
CA MET A 115 -30.64 0.35 -11.10
C MET A 115 -30.98 -1.02 -11.67
N PHE A 116 -31.99 -1.13 -12.54
CA PHE A 116 -32.36 -2.39 -13.18
C PHE A 116 -31.21 -2.94 -14.01
N MET A 117 -30.62 -2.11 -14.88
CA MET A 117 -29.54 -2.56 -15.77
C MET A 117 -28.26 -2.89 -15.02
N LEU A 118 -27.89 -2.10 -14.00
CA LEU A 118 -26.77 -2.45 -13.14
C LEU A 118 -27.03 -3.78 -12.42
N HIS A 119 -28.22 -4.01 -11.86
CA HIS A 119 -28.54 -5.22 -11.09
C HIS A 119 -28.72 -6.49 -11.94
N GLU A 120 -29.30 -6.39 -13.12
CA GLU A 120 -29.79 -7.57 -13.86
C GLU A 120 -29.00 -7.89 -15.13
N ALA A 121 -28.25 -6.94 -15.71
CA ALA A 121 -27.64 -7.13 -17.03
C ALA A 121 -26.72 -8.36 -17.10
N ASP A 122 -25.83 -8.55 -16.13
CA ASP A 122 -24.95 -9.73 -16.06
C ASP A 122 -25.76 -11.05 -16.07
N ALA A 123 -26.77 -11.16 -15.22
CA ALA A 123 -27.61 -12.36 -15.12
C ALA A 123 -28.38 -12.63 -16.42
N ILE A 124 -28.91 -11.57 -17.04
CA ILE A 124 -29.59 -11.64 -18.34
C ILE A 124 -28.63 -12.13 -19.42
N PHE A 125 -27.43 -11.56 -19.53
CA PHE A 125 -26.44 -11.97 -20.52
C PHE A 125 -26.00 -13.43 -20.30
N ARG A 126 -25.76 -13.85 -19.05
CA ARG A 126 -25.43 -15.25 -18.72
C ARG A 126 -26.54 -16.21 -19.12
N LYS A 127 -27.79 -15.88 -18.79
CA LYS A 127 -28.97 -16.69 -19.13
C LYS A 127 -29.16 -16.83 -20.64
N LEU A 128 -29.00 -15.73 -21.40
CA LEU A 128 -29.11 -15.73 -22.86
C LEU A 128 -27.99 -16.51 -23.55
N LEU A 129 -26.78 -16.49 -22.97
CA LEU A 129 -25.62 -17.22 -23.47
C LEU A 129 -25.57 -18.68 -22.98
N GLY A 130 -26.44 -19.08 -22.05
CA GLY A 130 -26.44 -20.43 -21.45
C GLY A 130 -25.26 -20.67 -20.50
N ILE A 131 -24.68 -19.61 -19.94
CA ILE A 131 -23.55 -19.68 -19.01
C ILE A 131 -24.09 -19.80 -17.58
N SER A 132 -23.53 -20.71 -16.78
CA SER A 132 -23.88 -20.81 -15.36
C SER A 132 -23.60 -19.49 -14.62
N SER A 133 -24.52 -19.10 -13.73
CA SER A 133 -24.42 -17.89 -12.90
C SER A 133 -23.19 -17.87 -11.99
N SER A 134 -22.60 -19.03 -11.67
CA SER A 134 -21.43 -19.15 -10.79
C SER A 134 -20.09 -19.29 -11.54
N SER A 135 -20.09 -19.40 -12.87
CA SER A 135 -18.85 -19.61 -13.63
C SER A 135 -18.09 -18.29 -13.86
N LEU A 136 -16.92 -18.16 -13.22
CA LEU A 136 -15.89 -17.16 -13.53
C LEU A 136 -14.91 -17.65 -14.60
N LYS A 137 -15.13 -18.84 -15.17
CA LYS A 137 -14.22 -19.44 -16.16
C LYS A 137 -14.30 -18.67 -17.48
N LYS A 138 -13.22 -17.98 -17.82
CA LYS A 138 -13.01 -17.27 -19.09
C LYS A 138 -13.21 -18.18 -20.31
N GLU A 139 -12.86 -19.45 -20.15
CA GLU A 139 -12.89 -20.48 -21.18
C GLU A 139 -14.31 -20.65 -21.72
N ALA A 140 -15.33 -20.67 -20.84
CA ALA A 140 -16.73 -20.84 -21.21
C ALA A 140 -17.26 -19.72 -22.13
N VAL A 141 -16.75 -18.49 -22.00
CA VAL A 141 -17.14 -17.37 -22.86
C VAL A 141 -16.31 -17.32 -24.14
N LEU A 142 -15.03 -17.73 -24.06
CA LEU A 142 -14.16 -17.81 -25.24
C LEU A 142 -14.62 -18.87 -26.24
N GLU A 143 -15.12 -20.01 -25.78
CA GLU A 143 -15.71 -21.05 -26.64
C GLU A 143 -16.91 -20.53 -27.45
N LEU A 144 -17.66 -19.58 -26.88
CA LEU A 144 -18.82 -18.99 -27.52
C LEU A 144 -18.49 -17.88 -28.52
N LYS A 145 -17.22 -17.44 -28.63
CA LYS A 145 -16.79 -16.28 -29.43
C LYS A 145 -17.22 -16.31 -30.90
N ASN A 146 -17.30 -17.50 -31.50
CA ASN A 146 -17.68 -17.68 -32.91
C ASN A 146 -19.16 -18.07 -33.09
N SER A 147 -19.92 -18.19 -32.00
CA SER A 147 -21.34 -18.59 -32.07
C SER A 147 -22.22 -17.45 -32.60
N LYS A 148 -23.29 -17.80 -33.33
CA LYS A 148 -24.29 -16.83 -33.79
C LYS A 148 -24.94 -16.05 -32.63
N LYS A 149 -25.13 -16.71 -31.48
CA LYS A 149 -25.67 -16.10 -30.24
C LYS A 149 -24.75 -15.02 -29.67
N TRP A 150 -23.44 -15.26 -29.67
CA TRP A 150 -22.47 -14.24 -29.26
C TRP A 150 -22.45 -13.07 -30.23
N LEU A 151 -22.46 -13.33 -31.55
CA LEU A 151 -22.42 -12.27 -32.56
C LEU A 151 -23.62 -11.32 -32.50
N SER A 152 -24.81 -11.81 -32.11
CA SER A 152 -25.99 -10.96 -31.88
C SER A 152 -25.89 -10.17 -30.57
N LEU A 153 -25.39 -10.78 -29.50
CA LEU A 153 -25.35 -10.15 -28.17
C LEU A 153 -24.11 -9.27 -27.93
N ARG A 154 -23.02 -9.46 -28.68
CA ARG A 154 -21.75 -8.74 -28.47
C ARG A 154 -21.90 -7.23 -28.50
N LEU A 155 -22.79 -6.70 -29.35
CA LEU A 155 -23.00 -5.25 -29.48
C LEU A 155 -23.75 -4.70 -28.27
N LEU A 156 -24.73 -5.45 -27.77
CA LEU A 156 -25.49 -5.12 -26.58
C LEU A 156 -24.62 -5.15 -25.32
N ILE A 157 -23.83 -6.22 -25.15
CA ILE A 157 -22.85 -6.37 -24.07
C ILE A 157 -21.83 -5.22 -24.12
N LYS A 158 -21.28 -4.94 -25.32
CA LYS A 158 -20.34 -3.83 -25.50
C LYS A 158 -20.94 -2.48 -25.14
N SER A 159 -22.19 -2.22 -25.54
CA SER A 159 -22.89 -0.98 -25.21
C SER A 159 -23.09 -0.85 -23.71
N TYR A 160 -23.53 -1.92 -23.03
CA TYR A 160 -23.69 -1.94 -21.57
C TYR A 160 -22.37 -1.60 -20.87
N LEU A 161 -21.29 -2.35 -21.18
CA LEU A 161 -19.99 -2.15 -20.55
C LEU A 161 -19.46 -0.72 -20.77
N ARG A 162 -19.57 -0.19 -22.00
CA ARG A 162 -19.14 1.18 -22.31
C ARG A 162 -19.95 2.22 -21.54
N SER A 163 -21.27 2.05 -21.44
CA SER A 163 -22.13 2.97 -20.70
C SER A 163 -21.86 2.92 -19.21
N THR A 164 -21.60 1.75 -18.63
CA THR A 164 -21.21 1.62 -17.22
C THR A 164 -19.84 2.25 -16.95
N LEU A 165 -18.87 2.11 -17.86
CA LEU A 165 -17.57 2.80 -17.74
C LEU A 165 -17.71 4.31 -17.82
N PHE A 166 -18.56 4.81 -18.72
CA PHE A 166 -18.84 6.23 -18.82
C PHE A 166 -19.50 6.75 -17.53
N LEU A 167 -20.46 5.99 -16.98
CA LEU A 167 -21.10 6.30 -15.70
C LEU A 167 -20.07 6.43 -14.56
N LEU A 168 -19.11 5.51 -14.47
CA LEU A 168 -18.04 5.58 -13.46
C LEU A 168 -17.16 6.84 -13.57
N ASN A 169 -17.11 7.48 -14.74
CA ASN A 169 -16.37 8.71 -14.94
C ASN A 169 -17.18 9.97 -14.59
N GLN A 170 -18.50 9.89 -14.64
CA GLN A 170 -19.39 11.03 -14.40
C GLN A 170 -19.89 11.12 -12.96
N VAL A 171 -20.04 9.98 -12.29
CA VAL A 171 -20.60 9.94 -10.94
C VAL A 171 -19.52 10.20 -9.90
N THR A 172 -19.83 11.06 -8.93
CA THR A 172 -18.96 11.35 -7.78
C THR A 172 -19.45 10.69 -6.48
N ASP A 173 -20.69 10.23 -6.43
CA ASP A 173 -21.27 9.54 -5.29
C ASP A 173 -20.59 8.18 -5.06
N THR A 174 -20.06 7.98 -3.85
CA THR A 174 -19.23 6.82 -3.51
C THR A 174 -20.03 5.51 -3.45
N GLU A 175 -21.30 5.56 -3.05
CA GLU A 175 -22.16 4.38 -3.00
C GLU A 175 -22.53 3.92 -4.42
N ILE A 176 -22.89 4.87 -5.30
CA ILE A 176 -23.20 4.59 -6.70
C ILE A 176 -21.95 4.09 -7.44
N LEU A 177 -20.78 4.69 -7.20
CA LEU A 177 -19.51 4.23 -7.74
C LEU A 177 -19.20 2.81 -7.29
N THR A 178 -19.30 2.53 -5.99
CA THR A 178 -19.06 1.19 -5.43
C THR A 178 -20.00 0.16 -6.02
N PHE A 179 -21.30 0.46 -6.05
CA PHE A 179 -22.30 -0.43 -6.64
C PHE A 179 -22.03 -0.68 -8.13
N SER A 180 -21.77 0.36 -8.90
CA SER A 180 -21.48 0.26 -10.34
C SER A 180 -20.23 -0.57 -10.62
N ILE A 181 -19.17 -0.39 -9.81
CA ILE A 181 -17.95 -1.18 -9.91
C ILE A 181 -18.20 -2.65 -9.57
N CYS A 182 -18.97 -2.95 -8.53
CA CYS A 182 -19.34 -4.33 -8.17
C CYS A 182 -20.08 -5.04 -9.31
N ARG A 183 -20.99 -4.32 -9.98
CA ARG A 183 -21.76 -4.86 -11.11
C ARG A 183 -20.93 -5.01 -12.37
N LEU A 184 -19.99 -4.09 -12.62
CA LEU A 184 -19.01 -4.21 -13.70
C LEU A 184 -18.10 -5.43 -13.49
N ARG A 185 -17.63 -5.65 -12.25
CA ARG A 185 -16.82 -6.81 -11.87
C ARG A 185 -17.51 -8.13 -12.19
N ALA A 186 -18.80 -8.26 -11.88
CA ALA A 186 -19.58 -9.47 -12.20
C ALA A 186 -19.60 -9.76 -13.72
N SER A 187 -19.63 -8.70 -14.52
CA SER A 187 -19.70 -8.74 -15.98
C SER A 187 -18.34 -8.86 -16.68
N ILE A 188 -17.23 -8.92 -15.92
CA ILE A 188 -15.88 -8.77 -16.47
C ILE A 188 -15.51 -9.87 -17.47
N ILE A 189 -16.03 -11.09 -17.30
CA ILE A 189 -15.77 -12.23 -18.18
C ILE A 189 -16.21 -11.97 -19.63
N PHE A 190 -17.22 -11.11 -19.83
CA PHE A 190 -17.70 -10.77 -21.15
C PHE A 190 -16.70 -9.93 -21.94
N LEU A 191 -15.68 -9.37 -21.28
CA LEU A 191 -14.59 -8.72 -21.96
C LEU A 191 -13.70 -9.71 -22.69
N ALA A 192 -13.63 -10.98 -22.26
CA ALA A 192 -12.67 -11.96 -22.76
C ALA A 192 -12.72 -12.23 -24.27
N PRO A 193 -13.89 -12.39 -24.92
CA PRO A 193 -13.96 -12.74 -26.33
C PRO A 193 -13.68 -11.56 -27.26
N PHE A 194 -13.67 -10.33 -26.74
CA PHE A 194 -13.20 -9.17 -27.50
C PHE A 194 -11.68 -9.30 -27.70
N PRO A 195 -11.18 -9.27 -28.93
CA PRO A 195 -9.76 -9.52 -29.19
C PRO A 195 -8.87 -8.45 -28.54
N SER A 196 -7.84 -8.91 -27.81
CA SER A 196 -6.65 -8.12 -27.50
C SER A 196 -5.72 -8.19 -28.70
N LEU A 197 -5.51 -7.08 -29.40
CA LEU A 197 -4.54 -7.06 -30.49
C LEU A 197 -3.13 -6.83 -29.94
N LEU A 198 -2.34 -7.90 -29.90
CA LEU A 198 -0.89 -7.84 -30.02
C LEU A 198 -0.45 -9.04 -30.86
N HIS A 199 -0.37 -8.87 -32.18
CA HIS A 199 0.87 -9.05 -32.95
C HIS A 199 0.67 -8.68 -34.43
N LYS A 200 1.70 -8.06 -34.99
CA LYS A 200 1.85 -7.64 -36.39
C LYS A 200 1.76 -8.82 -37.36
N ALA A 201 1.08 -8.61 -38.49
CA ALA A 201 1.23 -9.22 -39.83
C ALA A 201 -0.10 -9.64 -40.47
N SER A 202 -0.91 -8.65 -40.85
CA SER A 202 -1.62 -8.64 -42.13
C SER A 202 -2.35 -7.30 -42.25
N GLN A 203 -1.80 -6.48 -43.13
CA GLN A 203 -2.43 -5.26 -43.63
C GLN A 203 -3.64 -5.71 -44.46
N VAL A 204 -4.67 -4.86 -44.49
CA VAL A 204 -5.89 -4.97 -45.29
C VAL A 204 -7.06 -5.71 -44.62
N LEU A 205 -8.16 -4.96 -44.48
CA LEU A 205 -9.50 -5.23 -43.94
C LEU A 205 -9.78 -5.10 -42.42
N ASP A 206 -10.68 -4.14 -42.18
CA ASP A 206 -11.60 -3.88 -41.06
C ASP A 206 -11.13 -3.16 -39.78
N MET A 207 -11.10 -1.83 -39.85
CA MET A 207 -11.80 -0.77 -39.07
C MET A 207 -12.29 -0.99 -37.61
N CYS A 208 -11.93 -2.06 -36.91
CA CYS A 208 -12.32 -2.32 -35.50
C CYS A 208 -11.13 -2.55 -34.54
N LYS A 209 -9.91 -2.22 -34.97
CA LYS A 209 -8.66 -2.70 -34.34
C LYS A 209 -8.10 -1.88 -33.13
N PRO A 210 -8.34 -0.56 -32.94
CA PRO A 210 -7.78 0.14 -31.76
C PRO A 210 -8.68 0.16 -30.49
N TYR A 211 -9.99 -0.13 -30.59
CA TYR A 211 -10.94 0.20 -29.51
C TYR A 211 -11.04 -0.80 -28.34
N ALA A 212 -10.79 -2.10 -28.55
CA ALA A 212 -10.97 -3.10 -27.48
C ALA A 212 -9.85 -3.05 -26.43
N LEU A 213 -8.62 -2.73 -26.86
CA LEU A 213 -7.51 -2.43 -25.95
C LEU A 213 -7.78 -1.13 -25.19
N VAL A 214 -8.25 -0.07 -25.88
CA VAL A 214 -8.58 1.23 -25.27
C VAL A 214 -9.68 1.07 -24.22
N ALA A 215 -10.71 0.26 -24.46
CA ALA A 215 -11.74 -0.03 -23.47
C ALA A 215 -11.13 -0.67 -22.22
N ARG A 216 -10.41 -1.80 -22.35
CA ARG A 216 -9.74 -2.49 -21.22
C ARG A 216 -8.74 -1.60 -20.48
N LEU A 217 -8.00 -0.77 -21.21
CA LEU A 217 -7.07 0.20 -20.64
C LEU A 217 -7.79 1.33 -19.91
N ALA A 218 -8.94 1.78 -20.41
CA ALA A 218 -9.80 2.76 -19.75
C ALA A 218 -10.42 2.19 -18.47
N GLU A 219 -10.90 0.94 -18.46
CA GLU A 219 -11.41 0.31 -17.22
C GLU A 219 -10.30 0.15 -16.19
N THR A 220 -9.12 -0.27 -16.62
CA THR A 220 -7.95 -0.35 -15.74
C THR A 220 -7.58 1.04 -15.21
N ASN A 221 -7.65 2.10 -16.03
CA ASN A 221 -7.34 3.46 -15.60
C ASN A 221 -8.35 3.97 -14.56
N ILE A 222 -9.64 3.79 -14.83
CA ILE A 222 -10.72 4.21 -13.92
C ILE A 222 -10.62 3.41 -12.62
N SER A 223 -10.47 2.09 -12.70
CA SER A 223 -10.34 1.24 -11.50
C SER A 223 -9.07 1.58 -10.71
N VAL A 224 -7.95 1.87 -11.37
CA VAL A 224 -6.71 2.30 -10.69
C VAL A 224 -6.87 3.68 -10.05
N HIS A 225 -7.58 4.60 -10.71
CA HIS A 225 -7.88 5.91 -10.15
C HIS A 225 -8.76 5.77 -8.89
N LEU A 226 -9.89 5.05 -9.00
CA LEU A 226 -10.81 4.81 -7.88
C LEU A 226 -10.17 3.98 -6.78
N TRP A 227 -9.26 3.07 -7.12
CA TRP A 227 -8.43 2.37 -6.15
C TRP A 227 -7.55 3.34 -5.37
N ALA A 228 -6.87 4.27 -6.03
CA ALA A 228 -5.95 5.19 -5.39
C ALA A 228 -6.65 6.34 -4.60
N THR A 229 -7.78 6.85 -5.11
CA THR A 229 -8.49 8.03 -4.55
C THR A 229 -9.73 7.68 -3.72
N GLY A 230 -10.28 6.48 -3.89
CA GLY A 230 -11.52 6.06 -3.24
C GLY A 230 -11.41 5.93 -1.73
N ASP A 231 -12.57 5.83 -1.09
CA ASP A 231 -12.66 5.45 0.31
C ASP A 231 -12.35 3.95 0.51
N GLN A 232 -12.36 3.47 1.75
CA GLN A 232 -11.99 2.09 2.07
C GLN A 232 -12.81 1.05 1.29
N SER A 233 -14.12 1.29 1.09
CA SER A 233 -15.00 0.37 0.37
C SER A 233 -14.75 0.43 -1.13
N LEU A 234 -14.77 1.63 -1.71
CA LEU A 234 -14.61 1.84 -3.14
C LEU A 234 -13.23 1.37 -3.61
N SER A 235 -12.18 1.65 -2.86
CA SER A 235 -10.83 1.20 -3.21
C SER A 235 -10.66 -0.31 -3.09
N SER A 236 -11.32 -0.95 -2.13
CA SER A 236 -11.36 -2.41 -2.02
C SER A 236 -12.01 -3.05 -3.25
N HIS A 237 -13.20 -2.59 -3.65
CA HIS A 237 -13.89 -3.13 -4.82
C HIS A 237 -13.17 -2.83 -6.13
N SER A 238 -12.57 -1.64 -6.24
CA SER A 238 -11.72 -1.26 -7.38
C SER A 238 -10.49 -2.16 -7.50
N PHE A 239 -9.84 -2.48 -6.38
CA PHE A 239 -8.72 -3.41 -6.38
C PHE A 239 -9.11 -4.81 -6.85
N LEU A 240 -10.25 -5.32 -6.41
CA LEU A 240 -10.72 -6.65 -6.79
C LEU A 240 -10.95 -6.75 -8.31
N ILE A 241 -11.41 -5.68 -8.96
CA ILE A 241 -11.48 -5.62 -10.43
C ILE A 241 -10.08 -5.67 -11.04
N ILE A 242 -9.14 -4.85 -10.57
CA ILE A 242 -7.76 -4.83 -11.08
C ILE A 242 -7.14 -6.23 -11.00
N ARG A 243 -7.32 -6.91 -9.86
CA ARG A 243 -6.82 -8.27 -9.62
C ARG A 243 -7.50 -9.29 -10.55
N ASP A 244 -8.81 -9.22 -10.72
CA ASP A 244 -9.54 -10.11 -11.62
C ASP A 244 -9.12 -9.85 -13.07
N ILE A 245 -8.87 -8.59 -13.48
CA ILE A 245 -8.33 -8.28 -14.81
C ILE A 245 -6.95 -8.90 -15.00
N ALA A 246 -6.06 -8.71 -14.03
CA ALA A 246 -4.70 -9.18 -14.10
C ALA A 246 -4.58 -10.72 -14.10
N SER A 247 -5.49 -11.41 -13.41
CA SER A 247 -5.52 -12.88 -13.32
C SER A 247 -6.26 -13.55 -14.47
N VAL A 248 -7.39 -12.99 -14.92
CA VAL A 248 -8.24 -13.60 -15.95
C VAL A 248 -7.69 -13.33 -17.35
N PHE A 249 -7.12 -12.15 -17.62
CA PHE A 249 -6.69 -11.76 -18.98
C PHE A 249 -5.21 -12.04 -19.25
N SER A 250 -4.73 -11.67 -20.45
CA SER A 250 -3.38 -12.01 -20.93
C SER A 250 -2.27 -11.45 -20.04
N SER A 251 -1.05 -11.99 -20.18
CA SER A 251 0.15 -11.47 -19.52
C SER A 251 0.38 -9.97 -19.72
N SER A 252 -0.01 -9.42 -20.88
CA SER A 252 0.03 -7.99 -21.15
C SER A 252 -0.93 -7.16 -20.30
N CYS A 253 -2.06 -7.73 -19.86
CA CYS A 253 -2.98 -7.07 -18.94
C CYS A 253 -2.37 -7.00 -17.55
N PHE A 254 -1.71 -8.07 -17.09
CA PHE A 254 -0.94 -8.04 -15.86
C PHE A 254 0.14 -6.95 -15.88
N ASP A 255 0.94 -6.88 -16.97
CA ASP A 255 1.98 -5.86 -17.13
C ASP A 255 1.41 -4.44 -17.05
N SER A 256 0.26 -4.19 -17.70
CA SER A 256 -0.42 -2.91 -17.67
C SER A 256 -0.96 -2.57 -16.28
N CYS A 257 -1.62 -3.52 -15.61
CA CYS A 257 -2.13 -3.36 -14.26
C CYS A 257 -1.00 -3.04 -13.28
N PHE A 258 0.11 -3.78 -13.35
CA PHE A 258 1.29 -3.54 -12.51
C PHE A 258 1.79 -2.10 -12.67
N VAL A 259 2.06 -1.67 -13.91
CA VAL A 259 2.61 -0.34 -14.19
C VAL A 259 1.68 0.76 -13.69
N LYS A 260 0.39 0.68 -14.04
CA LYS A 260 -0.58 1.72 -13.71
C LYS A 260 -0.80 1.82 -12.21
N THR A 261 -0.94 0.68 -11.54
CA THR A 261 -1.12 0.60 -10.09
C THR A 261 0.12 1.11 -9.35
N TYR A 262 1.33 0.76 -9.81
CA TYR A 262 2.57 1.30 -9.24
C TYR A 262 2.67 2.82 -9.42
N LYS A 263 2.39 3.33 -10.64
CA LYS A 263 2.41 4.77 -10.92
C LYS A 263 1.43 5.52 -10.01
N ALA A 264 0.19 5.03 -9.91
CA ALA A 264 -0.85 5.61 -9.07
C ALA A 264 -0.48 5.58 -7.57
N PHE A 265 0.11 4.48 -7.09
CA PHE A 265 0.65 4.40 -5.73
C PHE A 265 1.71 5.48 -5.50
N THR A 266 2.69 5.61 -6.41
CA THR A 266 3.76 6.60 -6.24
C THR A 266 3.25 8.05 -6.30
N SER A 267 2.23 8.37 -7.10
CA SER A 267 1.65 9.72 -7.13
C SER A 267 0.86 10.03 -5.86
N HIS A 268 0.07 9.09 -5.35
CA HIS A 268 -0.76 9.28 -4.15
C HIS A 268 0.05 9.22 -2.84
N SER A 269 1.25 8.65 -2.89
CA SER A 269 2.16 8.55 -1.73
C SER A 269 2.92 9.84 -1.39
N GLN A 270 2.70 10.95 -2.11
CA GLN A 270 3.44 12.22 -1.92
C GLN A 270 2.97 13.05 -0.72
N PHE A 271 1.67 13.02 -0.42
CA PHE A 271 1.04 13.81 0.64
C PHE A 271 0.34 12.87 1.60
N VAL A 272 0.71 12.91 2.88
CA VAL A 272 0.06 12.06 3.89
C VAL A 272 -0.49 12.94 5.00
N GLU A 273 -1.79 13.19 4.98
CA GLU A 273 -2.53 13.61 6.16
C GLU A 273 -2.84 12.38 7.03
N ARG A 274 -3.19 12.58 8.30
CA ARG A 274 -3.38 11.49 9.27
C ARG A 274 -4.35 10.39 8.79
N ARG A 275 -5.43 10.74 8.09
CA ARG A 275 -6.40 9.79 7.54
C ARG A 275 -5.89 8.99 6.33
N LEU A 276 -4.86 9.46 5.63
CA LEU A 276 -4.30 8.78 4.46
C LEU A 276 -3.35 7.62 4.81
N PHE A 277 -2.91 7.46 6.07
CA PHE A 277 -1.97 6.37 6.41
C PHE A 277 -2.57 4.98 6.28
N GLU A 278 -3.79 4.78 6.77
CA GLU A 278 -4.51 3.49 6.66
C GLU A 278 -4.77 3.16 5.20
N HIS A 279 -5.13 4.18 4.41
CA HIS A 279 -5.32 4.05 2.97
C HIS A 279 -4.04 3.66 2.24
N ILE A 280 -2.92 4.35 2.51
CA ILE A 280 -1.62 4.01 1.90
C ILE A 280 -1.19 2.59 2.26
N HIS A 281 -1.43 2.14 3.50
CA HIS A 281 -1.20 0.75 3.89
C HIS A 281 -2.07 -0.22 3.09
N PHE A 282 -3.35 0.10 2.89
CA PHE A 282 -4.25 -0.67 2.04
C PHE A 282 -3.74 -0.73 0.59
N LEU A 283 -3.34 0.40 -0.01
CA LEU A 283 -2.79 0.45 -1.38
C LEU A 283 -1.52 -0.40 -1.48
N ARG A 284 -0.61 -0.26 -0.51
CA ARG A 284 0.63 -1.04 -0.44
C ARG A 284 0.32 -2.54 -0.41
N ASN A 285 -0.53 -2.99 0.51
CA ASN A 285 -0.86 -4.41 0.66
C ASN A 285 -1.58 -4.95 -0.58
N SER A 286 -2.50 -4.17 -1.16
CA SER A 286 -3.20 -4.51 -2.41
C SER A 286 -2.22 -4.66 -3.58
N PHE A 287 -1.25 -3.75 -3.72
CA PHE A 287 -0.24 -3.87 -4.76
C PHE A 287 0.66 -5.10 -4.56
N VAL A 288 1.01 -5.43 -3.32
CA VAL A 288 1.77 -6.65 -3.01
C VAL A 288 0.96 -7.91 -3.36
N GLU A 289 -0.35 -7.93 -3.07
CA GLU A 289 -1.25 -9.01 -3.50
C GLU A 289 -1.31 -9.12 -5.03
N LEU A 290 -1.38 -8.00 -5.76
CA LEU A 290 -1.32 -7.99 -7.21
C LEU A 290 -0.02 -8.62 -7.74
N CYS A 291 1.11 -8.27 -7.11
CA CYS A 291 2.41 -8.85 -7.48
C CYS A 291 2.47 -10.36 -7.21
N GLY A 292 1.72 -10.85 -6.22
CA GLY A 292 1.58 -12.27 -5.90
C GLY A 292 0.95 -13.12 -7.00
N LEU A 293 0.23 -12.51 -7.96
CA LEU A 293 -0.34 -13.26 -9.11
C LEU A 293 0.75 -13.83 -10.04
N ASP A 294 1.90 -13.15 -10.14
CA ASP A 294 3.08 -13.62 -10.89
C ASP A 294 4.33 -13.02 -10.25
N VAL A 295 4.86 -13.71 -9.23
CA VAL A 295 6.01 -13.23 -8.45
C VAL A 295 7.25 -13.13 -9.33
N GLN A 296 7.47 -14.04 -10.27
CA GLN A 296 8.64 -14.01 -11.17
C GLN A 296 8.65 -12.76 -12.06
N LYS A 297 7.53 -12.45 -12.74
CA LYS A 297 7.42 -11.20 -13.52
C LYS A 297 7.50 -9.96 -12.63
N SER A 298 6.87 -10.01 -11.46
CA SER A 298 6.88 -8.90 -10.50
C SER A 298 8.29 -8.60 -9.99
N SER A 299 9.07 -9.62 -9.66
CA SER A 299 10.46 -9.49 -9.17
C SER A 299 11.36 -8.82 -10.19
N ASN A 300 11.20 -9.15 -11.48
CA ASN A 300 11.92 -8.46 -12.54
C ASN A 300 11.60 -6.96 -12.55
N LYS A 301 10.30 -6.59 -12.50
CA LYS A 301 9.87 -5.18 -12.43
C LYS A 301 10.22 -4.48 -11.11
N ALA A 302 10.29 -5.23 -10.01
CA ALA A 302 10.69 -4.75 -8.70
C ALA A 302 12.17 -4.39 -8.67
N LEU A 303 13.04 -5.26 -9.19
CA LEU A 303 14.48 -5.05 -9.34
C LEU A 303 14.77 -3.69 -9.99
N ILE A 304 14.09 -3.41 -11.08
CA ILE A 304 14.15 -2.16 -11.84
C ILE A 304 13.82 -0.94 -10.96
N CYS A 305 12.72 -1.03 -10.21
CA CYS A 305 12.23 0.05 -9.37
C CYS A 305 13.18 0.28 -8.17
N ILE A 306 13.70 -0.79 -7.57
CA ILE A 306 14.70 -0.75 -6.50
C ILE A 306 16.01 -0.13 -6.99
N LEU A 307 16.47 -0.50 -8.18
CA LEU A 307 17.65 0.11 -8.82
C LEU A 307 17.46 1.60 -9.06
N HIS A 308 16.25 2.04 -9.43
CA HIS A 308 15.94 3.46 -9.55
C HIS A 308 16.06 4.19 -8.20
N LEU A 309 15.54 3.59 -7.11
CA LEU A 309 15.69 4.13 -5.76
C LEU A 309 17.17 4.22 -5.36
N ALA A 310 17.97 3.18 -5.66
CA ALA A 310 19.41 3.17 -5.41
C ALA A 310 20.13 4.30 -6.17
N LYS A 311 19.83 4.50 -7.46
CA LYS A 311 20.42 5.58 -8.27
C LYS A 311 20.11 6.97 -7.69
N ILE A 312 18.89 7.21 -7.19
CA ILE A 312 18.55 8.47 -6.51
C ILE A 312 19.39 8.65 -5.26
N LEU A 313 19.51 7.61 -4.43
CA LEU A 313 20.29 7.64 -3.19
C LEU A 313 21.77 7.92 -3.46
N GLN A 314 22.36 7.19 -4.40
CA GLN A 314 23.77 7.35 -4.79
C GLN A 314 24.07 8.78 -5.25
N LYS A 315 23.21 9.36 -6.09
CA LYS A 315 23.34 10.77 -6.52
C LYS A 315 23.19 11.74 -5.34
N GLY A 316 22.30 11.44 -4.39
CA GLY A 316 22.15 12.21 -3.15
C GLY A 316 23.43 12.23 -2.32
N TRP A 317 24.10 11.07 -2.18
CA TRP A 317 25.37 10.95 -1.47
C TRP A 317 26.52 11.67 -2.18
N GLN A 318 26.63 11.54 -3.49
CA GLN A 318 27.71 12.14 -4.29
C GLN A 318 27.62 13.66 -4.34
N THR A 319 26.43 14.19 -4.64
CA THR A 319 26.27 15.62 -4.93
C THR A 319 25.89 16.45 -3.71
N LYS A 320 25.32 15.82 -2.67
CA LYS A 320 24.74 16.48 -1.48
C LYS A 320 23.80 17.65 -1.80
N LYS A 321 23.24 17.68 -3.02
CA LYS A 321 22.31 18.74 -3.44
C LYS A 321 21.04 18.67 -2.62
N LYS A 322 20.60 19.84 -2.11
CA LYS A 322 19.42 19.98 -1.24
C LYS A 322 18.15 19.37 -1.84
N GLU A 323 17.97 19.48 -3.16
CA GLU A 323 16.83 18.92 -3.89
C GLU A 323 16.78 17.39 -3.84
N LEU A 324 17.92 16.73 -4.11
CA LEU A 324 18.02 15.27 -4.07
C LEU A 324 17.86 14.74 -2.64
N VAL A 325 18.46 15.42 -1.66
CA VAL A 325 18.27 15.08 -0.23
C VAL A 325 16.81 15.24 0.19
N LYS A 326 16.11 16.29 -0.30
CA LYS A 326 14.67 16.47 -0.08
C LYS A 326 13.84 15.37 -0.75
N LYS A 327 14.22 14.94 -1.95
CA LYS A 327 13.58 13.82 -2.67
C LYS A 327 13.71 12.50 -1.92
N ILE A 328 14.89 12.18 -1.40
CA ILE A 328 15.12 10.98 -0.58
C ILE A 328 14.32 11.06 0.73
N CYS A 329 14.24 12.25 1.33
CA CYS A 329 13.44 12.52 2.53
C CYS A 329 11.96 12.86 2.22
N SER A 330 11.39 12.29 1.17
CA SER A 330 9.97 12.48 0.81
C SER A 330 9.14 11.26 1.21
N TRP A 331 7.84 11.47 1.46
CA TRP A 331 6.90 10.38 1.72
C TRP A 331 6.86 9.39 0.56
N GLN A 332 6.90 9.88 -0.67
CA GLN A 332 6.94 9.04 -1.86
C GLN A 332 8.12 8.06 -1.84
N TYR A 333 9.34 8.56 -1.59
CA TYR A 333 10.54 7.70 -1.58
C TYR A 333 10.48 6.66 -0.45
N ILE A 334 10.02 7.08 0.73
CA ILE A 334 9.87 6.21 1.91
C ILE A 334 8.78 5.14 1.69
N ASN A 335 7.63 5.52 1.14
CA ASN A 335 6.53 4.60 0.85
C ASN A 335 6.91 3.61 -0.25
N CYS A 336 7.76 3.99 -1.22
CA CYS A 336 8.33 3.04 -2.18
C CYS A 336 9.26 2.03 -1.50
N ILE A 337 10.10 2.44 -0.54
CA ILE A 337 10.93 1.48 0.22
C ILE A 337 10.02 0.54 1.01
N ASP A 338 9.02 1.07 1.72
CA ASP A 338 8.06 0.29 2.49
C ASP A 338 7.33 -0.75 1.64
N LEU A 339 6.92 -0.37 0.43
CA LEU A 339 6.30 -1.27 -0.55
C LEU A 339 7.22 -2.44 -0.90
N TRP A 340 8.48 -2.17 -1.24
CA TRP A 340 9.41 -3.23 -1.64
C TRP A 340 9.85 -4.08 -0.46
N VAL A 341 9.94 -3.51 0.75
CA VAL A 341 10.13 -4.28 1.98
C VAL A 341 8.97 -5.24 2.20
N ALA A 342 7.73 -4.79 2.05
CA ALA A 342 6.54 -5.64 2.18
C ALA A 342 6.48 -6.74 1.11
N PHE A 343 6.78 -6.40 -0.15
CA PHE A 343 6.85 -7.37 -1.25
C PHE A 343 7.90 -8.46 -0.98
N ILE A 344 9.13 -8.07 -0.65
CA ILE A 344 10.22 -9.02 -0.38
C ILE A 344 9.88 -9.88 0.85
N SER A 345 9.45 -9.27 1.94
CA SER A 345 9.14 -9.99 3.19
C SER A 345 8.03 -11.03 3.02
N THR A 346 7.04 -10.74 2.16
CA THR A 346 5.92 -11.67 1.92
C THR A 346 6.32 -12.85 1.03
N ASN A 347 7.23 -12.65 0.07
CA ASN A 347 7.51 -13.63 -0.99
C ASN A 347 8.86 -14.34 -0.84
N ILE A 348 9.78 -13.85 -0.01
CA ILE A 348 11.11 -14.46 0.16
C ILE A 348 11.11 -15.89 0.74
N PRO A 349 10.11 -16.35 1.53
CA PRO A 349 10.10 -17.75 1.98
C PRO A 349 9.92 -18.75 0.84
N ASP A 350 9.21 -18.35 -0.22
CA ASP A 350 8.81 -19.23 -1.32
C ASP A 350 9.59 -18.99 -2.62
N TYR A 351 10.29 -17.84 -2.74
CA TYR A 351 10.95 -17.41 -3.96
C TYR A 351 12.38 -16.90 -3.70
N ASP A 352 13.28 -17.15 -4.65
CA ASP A 352 14.64 -16.59 -4.61
C ASP A 352 14.63 -15.08 -4.93
N LEU A 353 14.57 -14.28 -3.87
CA LEU A 353 14.62 -12.82 -3.92
C LEU A 353 15.91 -12.25 -3.29
N GLN A 354 16.95 -13.08 -3.13
CA GLN A 354 18.22 -12.66 -2.49
C GLN A 354 18.84 -11.40 -3.13
N PRO A 355 18.87 -11.24 -4.47
CA PRO A 355 19.39 -10.02 -5.07
C PRO A 355 18.60 -8.76 -4.67
N LEU A 356 17.27 -8.87 -4.63
CA LEU A 356 16.36 -7.78 -4.24
C LEU A 356 16.53 -7.44 -2.74
N LEU A 357 16.63 -8.47 -1.90
CA LEU A 357 16.90 -8.33 -0.47
C LEU A 357 18.20 -7.55 -0.23
N TYR A 358 19.29 -7.96 -0.87
CA TYR A 358 20.58 -7.29 -0.70
C TYR A 358 20.50 -5.81 -1.09
N MET A 359 19.94 -5.49 -2.26
CA MET A 359 19.85 -4.09 -2.70
C MET A 359 18.97 -3.25 -1.78
N ILE A 360 17.81 -3.75 -1.33
CA ILE A 360 16.93 -2.97 -0.48
C ILE A 360 17.57 -2.72 0.89
N VAL A 361 18.31 -3.69 1.44
CA VAL A 361 19.07 -3.52 2.69
C VAL A 361 20.14 -2.44 2.53
N GLN A 362 20.87 -2.42 1.42
CA GLN A 362 21.85 -1.36 1.13
C GLN A 362 21.20 0.02 1.03
N ILE A 363 20.04 0.12 0.38
CA ILE A 363 19.28 1.38 0.28
C ILE A 363 18.85 1.85 1.67
N ILE A 364 18.28 0.97 2.49
CA ILE A 364 17.82 1.32 3.84
C ILE A 364 18.97 1.79 4.71
N ASN A 365 20.11 1.08 4.70
CA ASN A 365 21.32 1.50 5.42
C ASN A 365 21.83 2.86 4.92
N GLY A 366 21.89 3.05 3.59
CA GLY A 366 22.32 4.32 3.01
C GLY A 366 21.38 5.48 3.32
N VAL A 367 20.07 5.24 3.48
CA VAL A 367 19.11 6.25 3.97
C VAL A 367 19.37 6.57 5.44
N ALA A 368 19.50 5.55 6.29
CA ALA A 368 19.75 5.75 7.73
C ALA A 368 21.03 6.55 7.99
N LEU A 369 22.09 6.27 7.24
CA LEU A 369 23.39 6.96 7.33
C LEU A 369 23.37 8.38 6.74
N LEU A 370 22.51 8.66 5.75
CA LEU A 370 22.40 9.98 5.14
C LEU A 370 21.76 11.00 6.11
N PHE A 371 20.93 10.52 7.04
CA PHE A 371 20.16 11.35 7.97
C PHE A 371 20.49 11.06 9.45
N PRO A 372 21.73 11.30 9.91
CA PRO A 372 22.17 10.92 11.27
C PRO A 372 21.59 11.83 12.38
N GLY A 373 21.00 12.98 12.03
CA GLY A 373 20.57 13.97 13.02
C GLY A 373 19.33 13.55 13.81
N PRO A 374 19.18 13.99 15.08
CA PRO A 374 18.06 13.62 15.97
C PRO A 374 16.70 14.03 15.42
N ARG A 375 16.68 15.01 14.51
CA ARG A 375 15.48 15.48 13.83
C ARG A 375 14.87 14.44 12.87
N TYR A 376 15.64 13.44 12.46
CA TYR A 376 15.24 12.35 11.58
C TYR A 376 15.01 11.05 12.35
N LEU A 377 14.86 11.12 13.68
CA LEU A 377 14.58 9.95 14.53
C LEU A 377 13.46 9.06 13.95
N PRO A 378 12.26 9.57 13.57
CA PRO A 378 11.20 8.71 13.02
C PRO A 378 11.62 7.92 11.78
N LEU A 379 12.35 8.57 10.85
CA LEU A 379 12.87 7.92 9.66
C LEU A 379 13.90 6.84 10.00
N ARG A 380 14.80 7.10 10.96
CA ARG A 380 15.80 6.12 11.41
C ARG A 380 15.14 4.91 12.08
N LEU A 381 14.16 5.14 12.96
CA LEU A 381 13.39 4.07 13.59
C LEU A 381 12.69 3.20 12.54
N ARG A 382 12.10 3.83 11.51
CA ARG A 382 11.48 3.11 10.39
C ARG A 382 12.49 2.27 9.60
N CYS A 383 13.69 2.80 9.35
CA CYS A 383 14.76 2.03 8.71
C CYS A 383 15.10 0.76 9.50
N ILE A 384 15.24 0.88 10.81
CA ILE A 384 15.53 -0.27 11.69
C ILE A 384 14.36 -1.27 11.69
N GLN A 385 13.12 -0.80 11.71
CA GLN A 385 11.93 -1.65 11.60
C GLN A 385 11.91 -2.44 10.28
N TRP A 386 12.23 -1.80 9.16
CA TRP A 386 12.33 -2.49 7.88
C TRP A 386 13.44 -3.56 7.87
N LEU A 387 14.61 -3.26 8.44
CA LEU A 387 15.70 -4.23 8.54
C LEU A 387 15.33 -5.42 9.44
N ASN A 388 14.69 -5.17 10.59
CA ASN A 388 14.18 -6.23 11.46
C ASN A 388 13.13 -7.10 10.74
N CYS A 389 12.22 -6.49 9.97
CA CYS A 389 11.19 -7.21 9.21
C CYS A 389 11.79 -8.11 8.12
N LEU A 390 12.74 -7.57 7.35
CA LEU A 390 13.47 -8.33 6.33
C LEU A 390 14.27 -9.47 6.95
N SER A 391 14.93 -9.24 8.09
CA SER A 391 15.70 -10.26 8.80
C SER A 391 14.80 -11.40 9.29
N ALA A 392 13.65 -11.07 9.87
CA ALA A 392 12.67 -12.07 10.32
C ALA A 392 12.12 -12.91 9.18
N SER A 393 11.82 -12.30 8.04
CA SER A 393 11.15 -12.97 6.92
C SER A 393 12.10 -13.80 6.06
N SER A 394 13.35 -13.33 5.90
CA SER A 394 14.37 -14.01 5.10
C SER A 394 15.16 -15.08 5.86
N GLY A 395 15.11 -15.06 7.19
CA GLY A 395 16.01 -15.88 8.02
C GLY A 395 17.48 -15.46 7.96
N VAL A 396 17.81 -14.36 7.27
CA VAL A 396 19.18 -13.83 7.15
C VAL A 396 19.44 -12.85 8.28
N PHE A 397 20.60 -12.97 8.92
CA PHE A 397 21.05 -12.02 9.94
C PHE A 397 21.36 -10.65 9.30
N ILE A 398 20.57 -9.63 9.68
CA ILE A 398 20.79 -8.24 9.28
C ILE A 398 21.17 -7.42 10.52
N PRO A 399 22.41 -6.92 10.62
CA PRO A 399 22.85 -6.19 11.80
C PRO A 399 22.18 -4.81 11.89
N VAL A 400 21.46 -4.55 12.99
CA VAL A 400 20.82 -3.25 13.27
C VAL A 400 21.41 -2.52 14.47
N THR A 401 22.26 -3.19 15.25
CA THR A 401 22.76 -2.72 16.54
C THR A 401 23.39 -1.33 16.47
N SER A 402 24.30 -1.08 15.52
CA SER A 402 24.95 0.22 15.37
C SER A 402 23.95 1.35 15.14
N LEU A 403 22.97 1.13 14.25
CA LEU A 403 21.92 2.11 13.95
C LEU A 403 21.06 2.43 15.17
N VAL A 404 20.78 1.45 16.03
CA VAL A 404 20.02 1.67 17.26
C VAL A 404 20.86 2.38 18.32
N LEU A 405 22.12 1.98 18.49
CA LEU A 405 23.01 2.59 19.48
C LEU A 405 23.27 4.08 19.18
N ASP A 406 23.41 4.45 17.90
CA ASP A 406 23.51 5.86 17.48
C ASP A 406 22.33 6.72 17.96
N VAL A 407 21.12 6.14 18.06
CA VAL A 407 19.93 6.84 18.57
C VAL A 407 20.04 7.13 20.07
N LEU A 408 20.71 6.24 20.81
CA LEU A 408 20.96 6.39 22.25
C LEU A 408 22.08 7.39 22.55
N GLU A 409 22.97 7.66 21.59
CA GLU A 409 24.08 8.61 21.73
C GLU A 409 23.68 10.08 21.52
N TYR A 410 22.42 10.37 21.16
CA TYR A 410 21.96 11.75 21.09
C TYR A 410 22.10 12.45 22.44
N LYS A 411 22.65 13.67 22.45
CA LYS A 411 22.81 14.47 23.66
C LYS A 411 21.44 14.76 24.30
N ILE A 412 21.09 13.98 25.32
CA ILE A 412 19.93 14.18 26.17
C ILE A 412 20.25 15.37 27.09
N THR A 413 19.80 16.58 26.74
CA THR A 413 19.90 17.73 27.64
C THR A 413 19.01 17.52 28.87
N LYS A 414 19.55 17.80 30.06
CA LYS A 414 18.92 17.60 31.38
C LYS A 414 17.73 18.51 31.68
N ASP A 415 17.38 19.45 30.82
CA ASP A 415 16.41 20.48 31.18
C ASP A 415 14.97 19.97 31.10
N GLY A 416 14.24 20.21 32.19
CA GLY A 416 12.82 19.93 32.38
C GLY A 416 11.91 20.75 31.47
N GLY A 417 12.05 20.57 30.16
CA GLY A 417 11.22 21.18 29.14
C GLY A 417 9.75 20.77 29.30
N LYS A 418 8.85 21.63 28.84
CA LYS A 418 7.41 21.34 28.80
C LYS A 418 7.16 20.04 28.01
N PRO A 419 6.13 19.24 28.37
CA PRO A 419 5.75 18.07 27.58
C PRO A 419 5.53 18.51 26.13
N GLY A 420 6.08 17.75 25.19
CA GLY A 420 5.88 17.96 23.77
C GLY A 420 4.40 17.76 23.42
N LYS A 421 3.94 18.40 22.34
CA LYS A 421 2.69 17.92 21.73
C LYS A 421 2.88 16.46 21.36
N VAL A 422 1.88 15.62 21.65
CA VAL A 422 1.86 14.21 21.25
C VAL A 422 2.05 14.15 19.72
N LEU A 423 3.20 13.64 19.30
CA LEU A 423 3.50 13.35 17.91
C LEU A 423 3.34 11.85 17.71
N GLU A 424 2.58 11.45 16.69
CA GLU A 424 2.56 10.05 16.26
C GLU A 424 3.87 9.77 15.50
N PRO A 425 4.73 8.85 15.97
CA PRO A 425 6.01 8.56 15.33
C PRO A 425 5.87 8.09 13.86
N LEU A 426 4.70 7.55 13.49
CA LEU A 426 4.43 7.03 12.15
C LEU A 426 3.99 8.11 11.15
N SER A 427 3.51 9.28 11.60
CA SER A 427 2.94 10.31 10.72
C SER A 427 3.87 11.43 10.33
N THR A 428 5.14 11.36 10.74
CA THR A 428 6.12 12.42 10.53
C THR A 428 7.47 11.85 10.11
N ILE A 429 8.03 12.32 9.00
CA ILE A 429 9.41 11.95 8.59
C ILE A 429 10.45 12.70 9.42
N LYS A 430 10.13 13.94 9.81
CA LYS A 430 11.06 14.87 10.46
C LYS A 430 10.44 15.60 11.64
N LEU A 431 11.05 15.47 12.81
CA LEU A 431 10.57 16.10 14.04
C LEU A 431 10.69 17.64 13.98
N PRO A 432 9.71 18.38 14.55
CA PRO A 432 9.84 19.81 14.78
C PRO A 432 11.04 20.13 15.69
N LYS A 433 11.74 21.25 15.45
CA LYS A 433 12.93 21.63 16.25
C LYS A 433 12.62 21.78 17.74
N HIS A 434 11.44 22.28 18.08
CA HIS A 434 11.03 22.47 19.47
C HIS A 434 10.83 21.14 20.20
N TRP A 435 10.48 20.07 19.49
CA TRP A 435 10.24 18.76 20.09
C TRP A 435 11.52 18.10 20.57
N LEU A 436 12.65 18.39 19.90
CA LEU A 436 13.98 17.90 20.32
C LEU A 436 14.41 18.40 21.71
N LYS A 437 13.79 19.48 22.21
CA LYS A 437 14.02 20.04 23.55
C LYS A 437 12.94 19.62 24.55
N SER A 438 11.96 18.84 24.12
CA SER A 438 10.88 18.38 25.00
C SER A 438 11.38 17.28 25.93
N ARG A 439 10.71 17.13 27.07
CA ARG A 439 10.95 16.02 28.00
C ARG A 439 10.65 14.65 27.37
N ASP A 440 9.76 14.60 26.38
CA ASP A 440 9.32 13.34 25.76
C ASP A 440 10.34 12.79 24.75
N PHE A 441 11.23 13.62 24.21
CA PHE A 441 12.20 13.19 23.19
C PHE A 441 13.21 12.15 23.73
N PRO A 442 13.88 12.36 24.88
CA PRO A 442 14.75 11.34 25.48
C PRO A 442 14.00 10.04 25.83
N ASP A 443 12.79 10.15 26.40
CA ASP A 443 11.93 9.01 26.73
C ASP A 443 11.64 8.16 25.47
N GLU A 444 11.30 8.83 24.36
CA GLU A 444 11.01 8.19 23.07
C GLU A 444 12.24 7.52 22.45
N CYS A 445 13.41 8.17 22.49
CA CYS A 445 14.67 7.60 21.99
C CYS A 445 15.00 6.28 22.70
N ILE A 446 14.97 6.27 24.03
CA ILE A 446 15.31 5.10 24.83
C ILE A 446 14.27 4.01 24.63
N SER A 447 13.00 4.38 24.70
CA SER A 447 11.89 3.46 24.52
C SER A 447 11.93 2.76 23.18
N SER A 448 12.08 3.52 22.09
CA SER A 448 12.12 2.98 20.74
C SER A 448 13.37 2.14 20.49
N ALA A 449 14.52 2.56 21.02
CA ALA A 449 15.76 1.78 20.92
C ALA A 449 15.64 0.42 21.62
N ILE A 450 15.07 0.39 22.83
CA ILE A 450 14.84 -0.86 23.56
C ILE A 450 13.82 -1.73 22.85
N GLU A 451 12.74 -1.17 22.30
CA GLU A 451 11.78 -1.92 21.48
C GLU A 451 12.46 -2.60 20.29
N LEU A 452 13.23 -1.85 19.50
CA LEU A 452 13.85 -2.35 18.28
C LEU A 452 14.99 -3.34 18.54
N LEU A 453 15.79 -3.13 19.59
CA LEU A 453 16.80 -4.12 20.02
C LEU A 453 16.15 -5.37 20.60
N SER A 454 15.04 -5.23 21.34
CA SER A 454 14.28 -6.38 21.84
C SER A 454 13.72 -7.21 20.69
N GLU A 455 13.18 -6.57 19.67
CA GLU A 455 12.73 -7.23 18.43
C GLU A 455 13.87 -7.96 17.73
N HIS A 456 15.01 -7.28 17.52
CA HIS A 456 16.18 -7.87 16.89
C HIS A 456 16.67 -9.11 17.66
N PHE A 457 16.94 -9.00 18.96
CA PHE A 457 17.40 -10.13 19.77
C PHE A 457 16.35 -11.23 19.91
N ALA A 458 15.06 -10.91 19.88
CA ALA A 458 14.02 -11.92 19.96
C ALA A 458 14.05 -12.86 18.75
N GLN A 459 14.43 -12.37 17.57
CA GLN A 459 14.57 -13.20 16.37
C GLN A 459 15.72 -14.22 16.51
N TRP A 460 16.82 -13.81 17.13
CA TRP A 460 18.05 -14.61 17.24
C TRP A 460 18.22 -15.35 18.57
N ARG A 461 17.24 -15.26 19.49
CA ARG A 461 17.36 -15.72 20.88
C ARG A 461 17.69 -17.21 21.09
N TYR A 462 17.39 -18.05 20.10
CA TYR A 462 17.69 -19.49 20.13
C TYR A 462 18.89 -19.86 19.25
N HIS A 463 19.48 -18.90 18.55
CA HIS A 463 20.60 -19.16 17.65
C HIS A 463 21.86 -19.47 18.47
N ILE A 464 22.67 -20.44 18.02
CA ILE A 464 23.88 -20.90 18.72
C ILE A 464 24.92 -19.77 18.92
N SER A 465 24.92 -18.79 18.02
CA SER A 465 25.79 -17.59 18.05
C SER A 465 25.19 -16.39 18.81
N PHE A 466 24.06 -16.55 19.50
CA PHE A 466 23.44 -15.46 20.26
C PHE A 466 24.40 -14.81 21.29
N PRO A 467 25.22 -15.56 22.05
CA PRO A 467 26.20 -14.97 22.98
C PRO A 467 27.15 -13.98 22.31
N GLU A 468 27.68 -14.34 21.14
CA GLU A 468 28.60 -13.51 20.37
C GLU A 468 27.87 -12.29 19.78
N LEU A 469 26.67 -12.51 19.23
CA LEU A 469 25.81 -11.46 18.68
C LEU A 469 25.46 -10.39 19.73
N ALA A 470 25.16 -10.80 20.96
CA ALA A 470 24.77 -9.90 22.05
C ALA A 470 25.95 -9.14 22.67
N THR A 471 27.19 -9.62 22.49
CA THR A 471 28.38 -9.13 23.22
C THR A 471 28.65 -7.64 22.99
N ALA A 472 28.79 -7.21 21.73
CA ALA A 472 29.06 -5.80 21.41
C ALA A 472 27.92 -4.87 21.91
N PRO A 473 26.63 -5.12 21.60
CA PRO A 473 25.54 -4.32 22.15
C PRO A 473 25.53 -4.24 23.68
N LEU A 474 25.78 -5.34 24.39
CA LEU A 474 25.83 -5.36 25.86
C LEU A 474 26.93 -4.45 26.41
N ILE A 475 28.12 -4.45 25.82
CA ILE A 475 29.22 -3.55 26.22
C ILE A 475 28.80 -2.09 26.08
N HIS A 476 28.19 -1.72 24.95
CA HIS A 476 27.71 -0.36 24.71
C HIS A 476 26.59 0.04 25.68
N LEU A 477 25.64 -0.85 25.94
CA LEU A 477 24.53 -0.60 26.87
C LEU A 477 25.00 -0.47 28.31
N LYS A 478 25.99 -1.26 28.76
CA LYS A 478 26.60 -1.12 30.09
C LYS A 478 27.29 0.23 30.25
N LYS A 479 28.06 0.65 29.24
CA LYS A 479 28.65 1.99 29.22
C LYS A 479 27.59 3.10 29.24
N LEU A 480 26.51 2.95 28.47
CA LEU A 480 25.38 3.87 28.48
C LEU A 480 24.73 3.95 29.88
N TYR A 481 24.54 2.81 30.54
CA TYR A 481 23.99 2.74 31.89
C TYR A 481 24.83 3.51 32.92
N GLU A 482 26.16 3.39 32.84
CA GLU A 482 27.10 4.09 33.72
C GLU A 482 27.04 5.62 33.55
N ILE A 483 26.99 6.11 32.30
CA ILE A 483 26.97 7.56 32.00
C ILE A 483 25.59 8.20 32.14
N THR A 484 24.52 7.39 32.07
CA THR A 484 23.15 7.90 32.23
C THR A 484 23.00 8.46 33.64
N SER A 485 22.34 9.60 33.81
CA SER A 485 22.10 10.20 35.14
C SER A 485 20.63 10.12 35.57
N ILE A 486 19.73 9.83 34.63
CA ILE A 486 18.29 9.79 34.87
C ILE A 486 17.89 8.37 35.33
N GLU A 487 17.38 8.26 36.55
CA GLU A 487 17.12 6.97 37.20
C GLU A 487 16.01 6.15 36.53
N SER A 488 15.00 6.81 35.95
CA SER A 488 13.98 6.11 35.15
C SER A 488 14.58 5.40 33.93
N PHE A 489 15.56 6.03 33.28
CA PHE A 489 16.25 5.48 32.11
C PHE A 489 17.22 4.37 32.50
N LYS A 490 17.99 4.57 33.57
CA LYS A 490 18.87 3.55 34.14
C LYS A 490 18.13 2.25 34.39
N ARG A 491 16.96 2.31 35.03
CA ARG A 491 16.14 1.12 35.31
C ARG A 491 15.70 0.39 34.04
N VAL A 492 15.29 1.11 33.00
CA VAL A 492 14.87 0.50 31.72
C VAL A 492 16.07 -0.17 31.03
N ILE A 493 17.21 0.51 30.94
CA ILE A 493 18.43 0.00 30.31
C ILE A 493 18.94 -1.23 31.10
N LYS A 494 19.04 -1.13 32.42
CA LYS A 494 19.50 -2.24 33.29
C LYS A 494 18.62 -3.46 33.14
N ARG A 495 17.29 -3.29 33.21
CA ARG A 495 16.35 -4.38 33.01
C ARG A 495 16.55 -5.07 31.66
N PHE A 496 16.81 -4.31 30.59
CA PHE A 496 17.08 -4.89 29.28
C PHE A 496 18.39 -5.67 29.25
N ILE A 497 19.47 -5.10 29.79
CA ILE A 497 20.78 -5.77 29.94
C ILE A 497 20.61 -7.11 30.66
N ASP A 498 19.95 -7.11 31.81
CA ASP A 498 19.76 -8.33 32.62
C ASP A 498 19.02 -9.42 31.84
N GLN A 499 17.99 -9.05 31.08
CA GLN A 499 17.24 -10.02 30.26
C GLN A 499 18.07 -10.60 29.11
N VAL A 500 18.90 -9.78 28.47
CA VAL A 500 19.78 -10.26 27.41
C VAL A 500 20.86 -11.16 27.99
N GLU A 501 21.47 -10.80 29.12
CA GLU A 501 22.47 -11.62 29.82
C GLU A 501 21.90 -12.98 30.27
N MET A 502 20.69 -13.00 30.82
CA MET A 502 19.99 -14.25 31.14
C MET A 502 19.83 -15.16 29.90
N ASN A 503 19.54 -14.59 28.73
CA ASN A 503 19.43 -15.37 27.50
C ASN A 503 20.80 -15.83 26.98
N VAL A 504 21.84 -14.99 27.13
CA VAL A 504 23.23 -15.38 26.83
C VAL A 504 23.64 -16.60 27.66
N ASP A 505 23.37 -16.59 28.96
CA ASP A 505 23.72 -17.70 29.87
C ASP A 505 22.89 -18.95 29.57
N PHE A 506 21.61 -18.80 29.24
CA PHE A 506 20.75 -19.90 28.79
C PHE A 506 21.31 -20.58 27.54
N VAL A 507 21.65 -19.80 26.50
CA VAL A 507 22.20 -20.34 25.25
C VAL A 507 23.59 -20.95 25.47
N ARG A 508 24.45 -20.32 26.28
CA ARG A 508 25.78 -20.86 26.61
C ARG A 508 25.71 -22.23 27.27
N LYS A 509 24.90 -22.37 28.33
CA LYS A 509 24.73 -23.65 29.02
C LYS A 509 24.28 -24.76 28.06
N LYS A 510 23.29 -24.44 27.21
CA LYS A 510 22.80 -25.37 26.19
C LYS A 510 23.84 -25.69 25.12
N ARG A 511 24.71 -24.73 24.79
CA ARG A 511 25.81 -24.89 23.84
C ARG A 511 26.95 -25.74 24.41
N ASP A 512 27.23 -25.65 25.71
CA ASP A 512 28.29 -26.43 26.37
C ASP A 512 27.96 -27.94 26.38
N ASP A 513 26.67 -28.27 26.35
CA ASP A 513 26.17 -29.66 26.34
C ASP A 513 26.00 -30.26 24.92
N VAL A 514 26.34 -29.53 23.84
CA VAL A 514 26.11 -30.03 22.48
C VAL A 514 27.13 -31.12 22.09
N PRO A 515 26.67 -32.24 21.50
CA PRO A 515 27.56 -33.35 21.11
C PRO A 515 28.21 -33.14 19.73
N PHE A 516 27.91 -32.04 19.04
CA PHE A 516 28.31 -31.81 17.65
C PHE A 516 29.40 -30.74 17.50
N SER A 517 30.21 -30.87 16.45
CA SER A 517 31.26 -29.91 16.09
C SER A 517 30.68 -28.68 15.37
N PRO A 518 31.30 -27.50 15.43
CA PRO A 518 30.89 -26.33 14.62
C PRO A 518 30.87 -26.56 13.10
N LYS A 519 31.53 -27.62 12.60
CA LYS A 519 31.48 -28.02 11.18
C LYS A 519 30.18 -28.72 10.79
N ASP A 520 29.43 -29.22 11.77
CA ASP A 520 28.12 -29.83 11.55
C ASP A 520 27.05 -28.73 11.46
N HIS A 521 26.90 -28.17 10.26
CA HIS A 521 25.97 -27.10 9.97
C HIS A 521 24.51 -27.49 10.24
N GLN A 522 24.14 -28.75 10.00
CA GLN A 522 22.77 -29.23 10.18
C GLN A 522 22.39 -29.31 11.66
N SER A 523 23.29 -29.85 12.50
CA SER A 523 23.08 -29.88 13.95
C SER A 523 23.10 -28.46 14.55
N ALA A 524 23.94 -27.57 14.02
CA ALA A 524 23.97 -26.16 14.45
C ALA A 524 22.68 -25.40 14.10
N GLU A 525 22.06 -25.66 12.94
CA GLU A 525 20.81 -25.03 12.50
C GLU A 525 19.59 -25.55 13.28
N THR A 526 19.62 -26.82 13.67
CA THR A 526 18.57 -27.45 14.49
C THR A 526 18.71 -27.21 16.00
N PHE A 527 19.77 -26.52 16.42
CA PHE A 527 20.00 -26.14 17.81
C PHE A 527 18.81 -25.37 18.41
N LEU A 528 18.32 -25.83 19.57
CA LEU A 528 17.21 -25.24 20.33
C LEU A 528 15.87 -25.09 19.60
N GLN A 529 15.64 -25.82 18.49
CA GLN A 529 14.34 -25.78 17.80
C GLN A 529 13.21 -26.36 18.67
N ALA A 530 13.47 -27.40 19.47
CA ALA A 530 12.49 -27.97 20.40
C ALA A 530 12.06 -26.93 21.47
N GLU A 531 13.01 -26.23 22.06
CA GLU A 531 12.75 -25.14 23.01
C GLU A 531 12.03 -23.96 22.37
N LYS A 532 12.32 -23.67 21.10
CA LYS A 532 11.59 -22.67 20.32
C LYS A 532 10.11 -23.03 20.16
N HIS A 533 9.78 -24.30 19.91
CA HIS A 533 8.41 -24.79 19.84
C HIS A 533 7.69 -24.78 21.21
N ASN A 534 8.40 -25.13 22.29
CA ASN A 534 7.84 -25.17 23.65
C ASN A 534 7.63 -23.77 24.26
N GLY A 535 8.28 -22.73 23.72
CA GLY A 535 7.67 -21.41 23.59
C GLY A 535 7.63 -20.47 24.81
N SER A 536 8.52 -20.61 25.79
CA SER A 536 8.50 -19.69 26.96
C SER A 536 9.86 -19.47 27.63
N THR A 537 10.85 -18.95 26.91
CA THR A 537 12.05 -18.42 27.58
C THR A 537 11.73 -17.10 28.31
N PRO A 538 12.43 -16.76 29.40
CA PRO A 538 12.28 -15.47 30.08
C PRO A 538 12.37 -14.28 29.12
N PHE A 539 13.32 -14.35 28.17
CA PHE A 539 13.46 -13.31 27.14
C PHE A 539 12.25 -13.21 26.20
N SER A 540 11.62 -14.34 25.85
CA SER A 540 10.39 -14.35 25.04
C SER A 540 9.24 -13.63 25.77
N GLN A 541 9.10 -13.85 27.07
CA GLN A 541 8.08 -13.19 27.90
C GLN A 541 8.38 -11.68 28.03
N TYR A 542 9.64 -11.33 28.25
CA TYR A 542 10.08 -9.94 28.29
C TYR A 542 9.78 -9.23 26.98
N TYR A 543 10.17 -9.79 25.83
CA TYR A 543 9.90 -9.24 24.51
C TYR A 543 8.40 -9.02 24.29
N LYS A 544 7.55 -10.02 24.59
CA LYS A 544 6.08 -9.88 24.51
C LYS A 544 5.56 -8.72 25.37
N SER A 545 6.08 -8.56 26.59
CA SER A 545 5.71 -7.45 27.48
C SER A 545 6.11 -6.09 26.90
N ILE A 546 7.31 -5.97 26.31
CA ILE A 546 7.78 -4.73 25.69
C ILE A 546 6.92 -4.38 24.47
N MET A 547 6.63 -5.35 23.59
CA MET A 547 5.78 -5.13 22.42
C MET A 547 4.34 -4.77 22.79
N SER A 548 3.77 -5.40 23.83
CA SER A 548 2.45 -5.04 24.35
C SER A 548 2.41 -3.59 24.84
N LYS A 549 3.42 -3.16 25.62
CA LYS A 549 3.56 -1.76 26.05
C LYS A 549 3.71 -0.80 24.87
N ALA A 550 4.49 -1.17 23.86
CA ALA A 550 4.65 -0.40 22.63
C ALA A 550 3.30 -0.18 21.92
N ALA A 551 2.51 -1.25 21.79
CA ALA A 551 1.17 -1.19 21.19
C ALA A 551 0.22 -0.28 21.99
N SER A 552 0.21 -0.39 23.33
CA SER A 552 -0.61 0.48 24.19
C SER A 552 -0.21 1.96 24.09
N ARG A 553 1.08 2.27 23.91
CA ARG A 553 1.52 3.66 23.69
C ARG A 553 0.99 4.23 22.37
N LYS A 554 1.01 3.43 21.31
CA LYS A 554 0.50 3.82 19.99
C LYS A 554 -1.01 4.09 20.03
N THR A 555 -1.79 3.28 20.76
CA THR A 555 -3.26 3.50 20.87
C THR A 555 -3.63 4.72 21.73
N ILE A 556 -2.92 4.97 22.84
CA ILE A 556 -3.14 6.15 23.70
C ILE A 556 -2.80 7.47 22.97
N SER A 557 -1.80 7.44 22.09
CA SER A 557 -1.44 8.58 21.23
C SER A 557 -2.58 8.96 20.27
N ASN A 558 -3.23 7.97 19.66
CA ASN A 558 -4.31 8.18 18.69
C ASN A 558 -5.57 8.77 19.36
N GLY A 559 -5.94 8.31 20.55
CA GLY A 559 -7.15 8.75 21.28
C GLY A 559 -7.12 10.19 21.81
N LYS A 560 -5.94 10.76 22.09
CA LYS A 560 -5.81 12.15 22.57
C LYS A 560 -5.95 13.20 21.47
N SER A 561 -5.92 12.78 20.20
CA SER A 561 -5.95 13.69 19.04
C SER A 561 -7.35 13.97 18.48
N SER A 562 -8.38 13.20 18.85
CA SER A 562 -9.75 13.38 18.35
C SER A 562 -10.66 14.24 19.25
N GLY A 563 -10.20 14.65 20.44
CA GLY A 563 -11.03 15.28 21.46
C GLY A 563 -10.86 16.80 21.64
N LYS A 564 -10.74 17.60 20.57
CA LYS A 564 -10.85 19.07 20.65
C LYS A 564 -11.48 19.70 19.40
N THR A 565 -12.77 19.49 19.19
CA THR A 565 -13.63 20.39 18.39
C THR A 565 -14.47 21.22 19.36
N GLY A 566 -14.32 22.54 19.25
CA GLY A 566 -14.71 23.51 20.27
C GLY A 566 -16.22 23.73 20.41
N ARG A 567 -16.70 23.75 21.65
CA ARG A 567 -17.91 24.48 22.02
C ARG A 567 -17.55 25.97 22.13
N LYS A 568 -17.71 26.72 21.04
CA LYS A 568 -17.92 28.17 21.12
C LYS A 568 -19.32 28.40 21.70
N LYS A 569 -19.42 28.86 22.95
CA LYS A 569 -20.68 29.38 23.51
C LYS A 569 -21.02 30.69 22.77
N MET A 570 -22.09 30.68 21.98
CA MET A 570 -22.76 31.90 21.54
C MET A 570 -23.45 32.54 22.75
N GLN A 571 -23.08 33.76 23.08
CA GLN A 571 -23.86 34.66 23.91
C GLN A 571 -25.02 35.20 23.07
N HIS A 572 -26.25 34.90 23.48
CA HIS A 572 -27.43 35.66 23.06
C HIS A 572 -27.85 36.63 24.17
N ARG A 573 -28.20 37.83 23.76
CA ARG A 573 -28.64 38.99 24.55
C ARG A 573 -30.16 39.11 24.46
N ASN A 574 -30.75 39.73 25.49
CA ASN A 574 -32.16 40.09 25.75
C ASN A 574 -32.87 39.08 26.69
N GLY A 575 -33.57 39.45 27.76
CA GLY A 575 -33.90 40.75 28.33
C GLY A 575 -34.96 40.52 29.44
N MET A 576 -34.68 41.05 30.63
CA MET A 576 -35.56 41.41 31.76
C MET A 576 -37.06 41.06 31.71
N VAL A 577 -37.58 40.39 32.75
CA VAL A 577 -38.44 40.92 33.85
C VAL A 577 -38.38 39.92 35.01
N GLY A 578 -38.16 40.39 36.24
CA GLY A 578 -38.09 39.57 37.45
C GLY A 578 -39.43 39.45 38.18
N VAL A 579 -39.54 38.47 39.08
CA VAL A 579 -40.23 38.54 40.40
C VAL A 579 -39.72 37.35 41.26
N THR A 580 -39.62 37.65 42.55
CA THR A 580 -39.06 36.95 43.71
C THR A 580 -39.83 35.72 44.24
N ALA A 581 -39.03 34.84 44.87
CA ALA A 581 -39.25 34.09 46.13
C ALA A 581 -40.07 32.78 46.16
N THR A 582 -39.43 31.76 46.80
CA THR A 582 -39.96 30.71 47.72
C THR A 582 -41.13 29.83 47.23
N GLU A 583 -41.16 28.49 47.34
CA GLU A 583 -40.91 27.67 48.53
C GLU A 583 -41.00 26.15 48.19
N ILE A 584 -40.22 25.36 48.91
CA ILE A 584 -40.32 23.95 49.33
C ILE A 584 -41.73 23.30 49.23
N LEU A 585 -41.84 22.08 48.65
CA LEU A 585 -42.37 20.83 49.28
C LEU A 585 -42.76 19.72 48.27
N LYS A 586 -42.23 18.51 48.53
CA LYS A 586 -42.82 17.16 48.37
C LYS A 586 -43.67 16.84 47.13
N ASN A 587 -43.09 16.13 46.17
CA ASN A 587 -43.27 14.68 45.95
C ASN A 587 -42.30 14.17 44.89
#